data_AF-A0A0K2TQY4-F1
#
_entry.id   AF-A0A0K2TQY4-F1
#
_cell.length_a   1.000
_cell.length_b   1.000
_cell.length_c   1.000
_cell.angle_alpha   90.00
_cell.angle_beta   90.00
_cell.angle_gamma   90.00
#
_symmetry.space_group_name_H-M   'P 1'
#
loop_
_entity.id
_entity.type
_entity.pdbx_description
1 polymer ?
#
loop_
_entity_poly.entity_id
_entity_poly.type
_entity_poly.pdbx_seq_one_letter_code
_entity_poly.pdbx_strand_id
1 'polypeptide(L)'
;KDVKKVPNEDIFDALVCTAIQEGNESVWNFVASQNISNPNKLIASLACSKNVFIIEKYLNMTRENQKFNSKANIVYDKVCETQIGRSVFIDFLKVEFDRIMISKDIVLILSVQETMYKVLELSNNITCFEKVAQFMKTKPLFSKVTINIKRKEWNMNQANVKIVNDWIQENITSFRLH
;
A
#
# COMPACT_ATOMS: atom_id res chain seq x y z
N LYS A 1 14.90 -1.79 -33.48
CA LYS A 1 14.95 -1.51 -32.04
C LYS A 1 14.98 -2.84 -31.33
N ASP A 2 16.01 -3.09 -30.52
CA ASP A 2 16.21 -4.40 -29.90
C ASP A 2 15.20 -4.57 -28.75
N VAL A 3 14.09 -5.27 -29.03
CA VAL A 3 12.97 -5.49 -28.10
C VAL A 3 13.39 -6.34 -26.88
N LYS A 4 14.65 -6.79 -26.83
CA LYS A 4 15.19 -7.70 -25.81
C LYS A 4 16.03 -7.03 -24.73
N LYS A 5 16.33 -5.72 -24.82
CA LYS A 5 17.10 -5.05 -23.78
C LYS A 5 16.17 -4.65 -22.62
N VAL A 6 16.03 -5.56 -21.66
CA VAL A 6 15.38 -5.26 -20.37
C VAL A 6 16.24 -4.18 -19.68
N PRO A 7 15.67 -3.05 -19.24
CA PRO A 7 16.36 -2.09 -18.39
C PRO A 7 16.93 -2.76 -17.13
N ASN A 8 17.74 -2.05 -16.34
CA ASN A 8 18.04 -2.55 -14.99
C ASN A 8 16.72 -2.73 -14.20
N GLU A 9 16.76 -3.58 -13.17
CA GLU A 9 15.54 -4.07 -12.48
C GLU A 9 14.68 -2.92 -11.94
N ASP A 10 15.30 -1.90 -11.33
CA ASP A 10 14.58 -0.74 -10.78
C ASP A 10 13.84 0.07 -11.86
N ILE A 11 14.47 0.31 -13.01
CA ILE A 11 13.82 1.03 -14.11
C ILE A 11 12.69 0.18 -14.69
N PHE A 12 12.88 -1.14 -14.77
CA PHE A 12 11.85 -2.04 -15.27
C PHE A 12 10.60 -2.02 -14.38
N ASP A 13 10.77 -2.11 -13.06
CA ASP A 13 9.65 -2.09 -12.10
C ASP A 13 8.87 -0.77 -12.14
N ALA A 14 9.58 0.35 -12.26
CA ALA A 14 8.98 1.69 -12.40
C ALA A 14 8.18 1.82 -13.72
N LEU A 15 8.72 1.29 -14.83
CA LEU A 15 8.04 1.28 -16.12
C LEU A 15 6.78 0.42 -16.09
N VAL A 16 6.84 -0.77 -15.49
CA VAL A 16 5.68 -1.65 -15.33
C VAL A 16 4.63 -1.00 -14.43
N CYS A 17 5.03 -0.41 -13.30
CA CYS A 17 4.13 0.32 -12.40
C CYS A 17 3.41 1.45 -13.14
N THR A 18 4.13 2.22 -13.95
CA THR A 18 3.56 3.28 -14.80
C THR A 18 2.58 2.70 -15.83
N ALA A 19 2.93 1.61 -16.50
CA ALA A 19 2.05 0.96 -17.47
C ALA A 19 0.76 0.42 -16.83
N ILE A 20 0.83 -0.10 -15.60
CA ILE A 20 -0.34 -0.54 -14.83
C ILE A 20 -1.19 0.64 -14.39
N GLN A 21 -0.55 1.72 -13.96
CA GLN A 21 -1.22 2.92 -13.47
C GLN A 21 -2.07 3.60 -14.56
N GLU A 22 -1.55 3.63 -15.79
CA GLU A 22 -2.22 4.24 -16.96
C GLU A 22 -3.00 3.21 -17.81
N GLY A 23 -2.81 1.92 -17.53
CA GLY A 23 -3.42 0.82 -18.28
C GLY A 23 -4.83 0.44 -17.79
N ASN A 24 -5.50 -0.37 -18.60
CA ASN A 24 -6.79 -0.97 -18.25
C ASN A 24 -6.60 -2.36 -17.61
N GLU A 25 -7.72 -3.03 -17.30
CA GLU A 25 -7.68 -4.37 -16.70
C GLU A 25 -6.94 -5.40 -17.55
N SER A 26 -6.94 -5.28 -18.88
CA SER A 26 -6.21 -6.20 -19.76
C SER A 26 -4.69 -6.10 -19.56
N VAL A 27 -4.17 -4.88 -19.38
CA VAL A 27 -2.75 -4.65 -19.09
C VAL A 27 -2.40 -5.27 -17.74
N TRP A 28 -3.22 -5.03 -16.73
CA TRP A 28 -3.01 -5.57 -15.40
C TRP A 28 -3.06 -7.11 -15.39
N ASN A 29 -4.05 -7.72 -16.06
CA ASN A 29 -4.21 -9.17 -16.16
C ASN A 29 -3.00 -9.82 -16.84
N PHE A 30 -2.45 -9.18 -17.88
CA PHE A 30 -1.24 -9.64 -18.54
C PHE A 30 -0.05 -9.64 -17.57
N VAL A 31 0.18 -8.54 -16.83
CA VAL A 31 1.29 -8.49 -15.86
C VAL A 31 1.09 -9.50 -14.73
N ALA A 32 -0.14 -9.67 -14.24
CA ALA A 32 -0.48 -10.66 -13.23
C ALA A 32 -0.19 -12.08 -13.71
N SER A 33 -0.51 -12.40 -14.97
CA SER A 33 -0.19 -13.71 -15.55
C SER A 33 1.32 -13.92 -15.70
N GLN A 34 2.09 -12.89 -16.05
CA GLN A 34 3.55 -12.98 -16.08
C GLN A 34 4.12 -13.23 -14.68
N ASN A 35 3.58 -12.60 -13.63
CA ASN A 35 4.01 -12.84 -12.25
C ASN A 35 3.69 -14.26 -11.76
N ILE A 36 2.59 -14.87 -12.22
CA ILE A 36 2.28 -16.27 -11.91
C ILE A 36 3.33 -17.20 -12.53
N SER A 37 3.75 -16.91 -13.76
CA SER A 37 4.73 -17.70 -14.50
C SER A 37 6.16 -17.52 -13.98
N ASN A 38 6.55 -16.29 -13.62
CA ASN A 38 7.86 -15.96 -13.04
C ASN A 38 7.69 -15.11 -11.77
N PRO A 39 7.46 -15.77 -10.62
CA PRO A 39 7.05 -15.09 -9.40
C PRO A 39 8.25 -14.45 -8.73
N ASN A 40 8.51 -13.16 -8.98
CA ASN A 40 9.27 -12.26 -8.09
C ASN A 40 9.40 -10.83 -8.62
N LYS A 41 9.32 -10.61 -9.93
CA LYS A 41 9.67 -9.30 -10.52
C LYS A 41 8.54 -8.27 -10.57
N LEU A 42 7.28 -8.71 -10.52
CA LEU A 42 6.16 -7.85 -10.93
C LEU A 42 5.12 -7.64 -9.82
N ILE A 43 5.31 -8.30 -8.68
CA ILE A 43 4.34 -8.30 -7.60
C ILE A 43 4.16 -6.90 -7.01
N ALA A 44 5.22 -6.12 -6.86
CA ALA A 44 5.11 -4.75 -6.36
C ALA A 44 4.33 -3.85 -7.34
N SER A 45 4.63 -3.92 -8.64
CA SER A 45 4.01 -3.08 -9.67
C SER A 45 2.51 -3.30 -9.83
N LEU A 46 1.99 -4.49 -9.51
CA LEU A 46 0.55 -4.79 -9.52
C LEU A 46 -0.28 -3.90 -8.58
N ALA A 47 0.35 -3.34 -7.54
CA ALA A 47 -0.30 -2.41 -6.61
C ALA A 47 -0.50 -0.99 -7.17
N CYS A 48 0.12 -0.66 -8.31
CA CYS A 48 0.10 0.70 -8.87
C CYS A 48 -1.19 1.08 -9.60
N SER A 49 -2.17 0.17 -9.71
CA SER A 49 -3.41 0.49 -10.41
C SER A 49 -4.21 1.57 -9.66
N LYS A 50 -4.76 2.52 -10.43
CA LYS A 50 -5.71 3.52 -9.90
C LYS A 50 -7.13 2.97 -9.79
N ASN A 51 -7.41 1.78 -10.33
CA ASN A 51 -8.74 1.19 -10.35
C ASN A 51 -8.98 0.39 -9.05
N VAL A 52 -9.97 0.84 -8.26
CA VAL A 52 -10.38 0.22 -6.99
C VAL A 52 -10.65 -1.29 -7.15
N PHE A 53 -11.41 -1.67 -8.16
CA PHE A 53 -11.78 -3.08 -8.40
C PHE A 53 -10.56 -3.95 -8.74
N ILE A 54 -9.54 -3.38 -9.39
CA ILE A 54 -8.29 -4.08 -9.67
C ILE A 54 -7.50 -4.30 -8.38
N ILE A 55 -7.46 -3.31 -7.49
CA ILE A 55 -6.79 -3.45 -6.19
C ILE A 55 -7.53 -4.46 -5.29
N GLU A 56 -8.86 -4.45 -5.29
CA GLU A 56 -9.67 -5.47 -4.61
C GLU A 56 -9.39 -6.87 -5.15
N LYS A 57 -9.42 -7.03 -6.48
CA LYS A 57 -9.04 -8.28 -7.16
C LYS A 57 -7.64 -8.72 -6.74
N TYR A 58 -6.69 -7.80 -6.68
CA TYR A 58 -5.32 -8.10 -6.32
C TYR A 58 -5.19 -8.62 -4.88
N LEU A 59 -5.83 -7.97 -3.91
CA LEU A 59 -5.88 -8.46 -2.53
C LEU A 59 -6.60 -9.82 -2.45
N ASN A 60 -7.67 -10.02 -3.22
CA ASN A 60 -8.35 -11.31 -3.28
C ASN A 60 -7.46 -12.44 -3.85
N MET A 61 -6.43 -12.13 -4.64
CA MET A 61 -5.48 -13.16 -5.07
C MET A 61 -4.65 -13.71 -3.90
N THR A 62 -4.40 -12.94 -2.83
CA THR A 62 -3.66 -13.44 -1.67
C THR A 62 -4.43 -14.50 -0.88
N ARG A 63 -5.75 -14.59 -1.08
CA ARG A 63 -6.59 -15.67 -0.52
C ARG A 63 -6.81 -16.82 -1.50
N GLU A 64 -6.90 -16.54 -2.79
CA GLU A 64 -7.31 -17.51 -3.81
C GLU A 64 -6.13 -18.27 -4.42
N ASN A 65 -4.92 -17.73 -4.33
CA ASN A 65 -3.76 -18.27 -5.03
C ASN A 65 -2.54 -18.41 -4.10
N GLN A 66 -2.00 -19.62 -3.96
CA GLN A 66 -0.88 -19.92 -3.07
C GLN A 66 0.39 -19.09 -3.37
N LYS A 67 0.65 -18.74 -4.63
CA LYS A 67 1.84 -17.94 -5.01
C LYS A 67 1.71 -16.47 -4.57
N PHE A 68 0.49 -15.95 -4.53
CA PHE A 68 0.22 -14.61 -3.99
C PHE A 68 0.10 -14.65 -2.46
N ASN A 69 -0.50 -15.70 -1.90
CA ASN A 69 -0.58 -15.92 -0.47
C ASN A 69 0.80 -15.93 0.20
N SER A 70 1.78 -16.66 -0.36
CA SER A 70 3.14 -16.71 0.16
C SER A 70 3.91 -15.39 0.09
N LYS A 71 3.34 -14.38 -0.58
CA LYS A 71 3.91 -13.03 -0.72
C LYS A 71 2.94 -11.94 -0.30
N ALA A 72 1.92 -12.30 0.48
CA ALA A 72 0.90 -11.37 0.93
C ALA A 72 1.51 -10.16 1.65
N ASN A 73 2.66 -10.34 2.32
CA ASN A 73 3.39 -9.24 2.94
C ASN A 73 3.80 -8.14 1.95
N ILE A 74 4.33 -8.51 0.79
CA ILE A 74 4.71 -7.55 -0.25
C ILE A 74 3.45 -6.92 -0.84
N VAL A 75 2.39 -7.72 -1.08
CA VAL A 75 1.12 -7.22 -1.61
C VAL A 75 0.53 -6.15 -0.68
N TYR A 76 0.39 -6.46 0.60
CA TYR A 76 -0.21 -5.57 1.59
C TYR A 76 0.60 -4.29 1.78
N ASP A 77 1.92 -4.43 1.87
CA ASP A 77 2.84 -3.30 2.01
C ASP A 77 2.72 -2.31 0.83
N LYS A 78 2.69 -2.82 -0.39
CA LYS A 78 2.62 -2.01 -1.62
C LYS A 78 1.25 -1.43 -1.90
N VAL A 79 0.18 -2.18 -1.68
CA VAL A 79 -1.18 -1.66 -1.81
C VAL A 79 -1.38 -0.45 -0.88
N CYS A 80 -0.85 -0.50 0.35
CA CYS A 80 -1.01 0.59 1.32
C CYS A 80 -0.12 1.82 1.07
N GLU A 81 0.79 1.82 0.09
CA GLU A 81 1.56 3.02 -0.26
C GLU A 81 0.69 4.09 -0.96
N THR A 82 -0.40 3.68 -1.60
CA THR A 82 -1.34 4.59 -2.27
C THR A 82 -2.56 4.91 -1.39
N GLN A 83 -3.15 6.11 -1.55
CA GLN A 83 -4.35 6.49 -0.79
C GLN A 83 -5.54 5.56 -1.10
N ILE A 84 -5.74 5.21 -2.37
CA ILE A 84 -6.80 4.31 -2.80
C ILE A 84 -6.58 2.93 -2.18
N GLY A 85 -5.36 2.40 -2.33
CA GLY A 85 -5.04 1.07 -1.82
C GLY A 85 -5.12 0.95 -0.30
N ARG A 86 -4.78 2.01 0.48
CA ARG A 86 -5.04 2.01 1.93
C ARG A 86 -6.51 1.81 2.26
N SER A 87 -7.42 2.52 1.57
CA SER A 87 -8.86 2.36 1.81
C SER A 87 -9.30 0.93 1.52
N VAL A 88 -8.91 0.41 0.35
CA VAL A 88 -9.29 -0.94 -0.10
C VAL A 88 -8.71 -2.01 0.81
N PHE A 89 -7.47 -1.86 1.27
CA PHE A 89 -6.84 -2.79 2.21
C PHE A 89 -7.54 -2.85 3.56
N ILE A 90 -7.97 -1.71 4.09
CA ILE A 90 -8.73 -1.67 5.35
C ILE A 90 -10.07 -2.39 5.19
N ASP A 91 -10.77 -2.20 4.07
CA ASP A 91 -12.04 -2.87 3.81
C ASP A 91 -11.85 -4.39 3.62
N PHE A 92 -10.80 -4.80 2.92
CA PHE A 92 -10.37 -6.21 2.84
C PHE A 92 -10.12 -6.80 4.24
N LEU A 93 -9.35 -6.11 5.09
CA LEU A 93 -9.03 -6.61 6.43
C LEU A 93 -10.24 -6.68 7.35
N LYS A 94 -11.20 -5.76 7.26
CA LYS A 94 -12.43 -5.87 8.08
C LYS A 94 -13.15 -7.20 7.86
N VAL A 95 -13.09 -7.74 6.65
CA VAL A 95 -13.68 -9.03 6.29
C VAL A 95 -12.76 -10.18 6.65
N GLU A 96 -11.46 -10.04 6.39
CA GLU A 96 -10.51 -11.16 6.41
C GLU A 96 -9.74 -11.33 7.71
N PHE A 97 -9.78 -10.34 8.61
CA PHE A 97 -8.95 -10.32 9.82
C PHE A 97 -9.10 -11.59 10.65
N ASP A 98 -10.34 -11.99 10.96
CA ASP A 98 -10.58 -13.14 11.84
C ASP A 98 -10.11 -14.45 11.19
N ARG A 99 -10.25 -14.60 9.85
CA ARG A 99 -9.71 -15.75 9.10
C ARG A 99 -8.19 -15.80 9.17
N ILE A 100 -7.53 -14.65 8.98
CA ILE A 100 -6.06 -14.55 9.07
C ILE A 100 -5.58 -14.93 10.47
N MET A 101 -6.25 -14.45 11.53
CA MET A 101 -5.88 -14.80 12.90
C MET A 101 -6.05 -16.30 13.19
N ILE A 102 -7.07 -16.95 12.63
CA ILE A 102 -7.33 -18.40 12.80
C ILE A 102 -6.29 -19.26 12.06
N SER A 103 -5.73 -18.77 10.95
CA SER A 103 -4.76 -19.53 10.14
C SER A 103 -3.50 -19.94 10.89
N LYS A 104 -3.15 -19.24 11.98
CA LYS A 104 -1.89 -19.37 12.74
C LYS A 104 -0.64 -19.18 11.88
N ASP A 105 -0.78 -18.60 10.69
CA ASP A 105 0.37 -18.15 9.89
C ASP A 105 0.97 -16.90 10.55
N ILE A 106 2.03 -17.11 11.33
CA ILE A 106 2.70 -16.05 12.10
C ILE A 106 3.27 -14.97 11.16
N VAL A 107 3.78 -15.36 9.99
CA VAL A 107 4.36 -14.42 9.01
C VAL A 107 3.27 -13.51 8.46
N LEU A 108 2.13 -14.09 8.09
CA LEU A 108 0.97 -13.33 7.62
C LEU A 108 0.40 -12.40 8.71
N ILE A 109 0.29 -12.89 9.94
CA ILE A 109 -0.22 -12.11 11.09
C ILE A 109 0.69 -10.92 11.38
N LEU A 110 2.01 -11.12 11.42
CA LEU A 110 2.98 -10.04 11.63
C LEU A 110 2.93 -9.03 10.48
N SER A 111 2.81 -9.50 9.24
CA SER A 111 2.63 -8.61 8.10
C SER A 111 1.38 -7.74 8.23
N VAL A 112 0.23 -8.30 8.61
CA VAL A 112 -0.98 -7.51 8.88
C VAL A 112 -0.74 -6.49 9.98
N GLN A 113 -0.02 -6.89 11.03
CA GLN A 113 0.29 -6.00 12.14
C GLN A 113 1.12 -4.79 11.68
N GLU A 114 2.21 -5.04 10.97
CA GLU A 114 3.13 -4.02 10.44
C GLU A 114 2.43 -3.11 9.43
N THR A 115 1.72 -3.68 8.46
CA THR A 115 1.00 -2.90 7.44
C THR A 115 -0.04 -1.98 8.08
N MET A 116 -0.77 -2.43 9.11
CA MET A 116 -1.76 -1.58 9.79
C MET A 116 -1.13 -0.40 10.54
N TYR A 117 0.05 -0.58 11.15
CA TYR A 117 0.78 0.56 11.71
C TYR A 117 1.29 1.50 10.61
N LYS A 118 1.78 0.98 9.49
CA LYS A 118 2.13 1.80 8.31
C LYS A 118 0.93 2.60 7.78
N VAL A 119 -0.27 2.01 7.76
CA VAL A 119 -1.50 2.73 7.36
C VAL A 119 -1.81 3.91 8.30
N LEU A 120 -1.59 3.77 9.60
CA LEU A 120 -1.72 4.90 10.54
C LEU A 120 -0.73 6.02 10.19
N GLU A 121 0.53 5.70 9.96
CA GLU A 121 1.57 6.66 9.59
C GLU A 121 1.27 7.40 8.28
N LEU A 122 0.73 6.68 7.29
CA LEU A 122 0.39 7.19 5.96
C LEU A 122 -1.03 7.78 5.87
N SER A 123 -1.73 7.93 7.00
CA SER A 123 -3.05 8.54 7.02
C SER A 123 -2.99 9.98 6.54
N ASN A 124 -3.89 10.35 5.63
CA ASN A 124 -3.93 11.67 5.01
C ASN A 124 -4.51 12.77 5.92
N ASN A 125 -5.34 12.38 6.89
CA ASN A 125 -5.94 13.29 7.86
C ASN A 125 -6.30 12.53 9.15
N ILE A 126 -6.62 13.30 10.19
CA ILE A 126 -6.94 12.76 11.51
C ILE A 126 -8.19 11.87 11.51
N THR A 127 -9.18 12.17 10.66
CA THR A 127 -10.40 11.36 10.55
C THR A 127 -10.09 9.96 10.03
N CYS A 128 -9.25 9.84 9.01
CA CYS A 128 -8.79 8.56 8.48
C CYS A 128 -7.95 7.81 9.52
N PHE A 129 -7.03 8.51 10.19
CA PHE A 129 -6.23 7.94 11.28
C PHE A 129 -7.14 7.32 12.37
N GLU A 130 -8.09 8.09 12.88
CA GLU A 130 -8.95 7.65 13.99
C GLU A 130 -9.88 6.50 13.58
N LYS A 131 -10.38 6.48 12.34
CA LYS A 131 -11.18 5.35 11.83
C LYS A 131 -10.37 4.04 11.86
N VAL A 132 -9.14 4.07 11.37
CA VAL A 132 -8.26 2.89 11.36
C VAL A 132 -7.84 2.51 12.79
N ALA A 133 -7.45 3.48 13.60
CA ALA A 133 -7.08 3.28 14.99
C ALA A 133 -8.24 2.67 15.80
N GLN A 134 -9.48 3.09 15.55
CA GLN A 134 -10.64 2.55 16.23
C GLN A 134 -10.86 1.08 15.88
N PHE A 135 -10.77 0.72 14.58
CA PHE A 135 -10.80 -0.68 14.17
C PHE A 135 -9.70 -1.49 14.87
N MET A 136 -8.45 -1.02 14.86
CA MET A 136 -7.32 -1.70 15.51
C MET A 136 -7.54 -1.89 17.02
N LYS A 137 -8.07 -0.89 17.73
CA LYS A 137 -8.36 -0.98 19.17
C LYS A 137 -9.38 -2.06 19.53
N THR A 138 -10.21 -2.50 18.59
CA THR A 138 -11.18 -3.60 18.80
C THR A 138 -10.55 -4.99 18.67
N LYS A 139 -9.32 -5.08 18.16
CA LYS A 139 -8.66 -6.36 17.86
C LYS A 139 -7.48 -6.60 18.81
N PRO A 140 -7.31 -7.83 19.34
CA PRO A 140 -6.27 -8.14 20.33
C PRO A 140 -4.84 -8.08 19.76
N LEU A 141 -4.68 -8.14 18.43
CA LEU A 141 -3.38 -8.07 17.76
C LEU A 141 -2.66 -6.73 17.97
N PHE A 142 -3.40 -5.63 18.18
CA PHE A 142 -2.82 -4.29 18.17
C PHE A 142 -2.70 -3.71 19.57
N SER A 143 -1.51 -3.19 19.88
CA SER A 143 -1.23 -2.54 21.16
C SER A 143 -1.81 -1.13 21.16
N LYS A 144 -2.68 -0.84 22.13
CA LYS A 144 -3.22 0.51 22.37
C LYS A 144 -2.10 1.52 22.62
N VAL A 145 -1.01 1.10 23.27
CA VAL A 145 0.16 1.94 23.53
C VAL A 145 0.85 2.29 22.21
N THR A 146 1.09 1.30 21.35
CA THR A 146 1.73 1.52 20.03
C THR A 146 0.87 2.43 19.15
N ILE A 147 -0.46 2.25 19.14
CA ILE A 147 -1.38 3.15 18.41
C ILE A 147 -1.24 4.59 18.90
N ASN A 148 -1.13 4.81 20.22
CA ASN A 148 -0.95 6.15 20.78
C ASN A 148 0.42 6.76 20.44
N ILE A 149 1.48 5.94 20.38
CA ILE A 149 2.80 6.37 19.89
C ILE A 149 2.70 6.81 18.43
N LYS A 150 2.11 5.98 17.56
CA LYS A 150 1.89 6.32 16.14
C LYS A 150 1.07 7.59 15.95
N ARG A 151 0.09 7.86 16.82
CA ARG A 151 -0.67 9.13 16.79
C ARG A 151 0.23 10.34 17.06
N LYS A 152 1.11 10.25 18.06
CA LYS A 152 2.05 11.34 18.37
C LYS A 152 3.02 11.59 17.22
N GLU A 153 3.62 10.52 16.69
CA GLU A 153 4.49 10.58 15.51
C GLU A 153 3.77 11.21 14.31
N TRP A 154 2.55 10.76 14.02
CA TRP A 154 1.74 11.31 12.94
C TRP A 154 1.46 12.80 13.11
N ASN A 155 1.06 13.25 14.31
CA ASN A 155 0.83 14.66 14.60
C ASN A 155 2.09 15.52 14.38
N MET A 156 3.26 15.01 14.80
CA MET A 156 4.54 15.69 14.55
C MET A 156 4.85 15.78 13.06
N ASN A 157 4.61 14.70 12.31
CA ASN A 157 4.80 14.69 10.86
C ASN A 157 3.88 15.70 10.15
N GLN A 158 2.62 15.84 10.57
CA GLN A 158 1.71 16.85 10.01
C GLN A 158 2.19 18.29 10.27
N ALA A 159 2.76 18.55 11.46
CA ALA A 159 3.35 19.85 11.74
C ALA A 159 4.54 20.15 10.81
N ASN A 160 5.40 19.16 10.58
CA ASN A 160 6.54 19.27 9.65
C ASN A 160 6.09 19.47 8.20
N VAL A 161 5.06 18.76 7.76
CA VAL A 161 4.48 18.92 6.40
C VAL A 161 3.98 20.35 6.22
N LYS A 162 3.33 20.94 7.22
CA LYS A 162 2.90 22.34 7.17
C LYS A 162 4.08 23.28 6.99
N ILE A 163 5.15 23.13 7.78
CA ILE A 163 6.36 23.95 7.68
C ILE A 163 6.96 23.88 6.27
N VAL A 164 7.08 22.67 5.70
CA VAL A 164 7.60 22.48 4.34
C VAL A 164 6.69 23.13 3.30
N ASN A 165 5.36 22.98 3.43
CA ASN A 165 4.41 23.60 2.51
C ASN A 165 4.49 25.12 2.55
N ASP A 166 4.57 25.71 3.75
CA ASP A 166 4.70 27.16 3.93
C ASP A 166 5.99 27.66 3.24
N TRP A 167 7.13 26.96 3.45
CA TRP A 167 8.39 27.26 2.76
C TRP A 167 8.27 27.16 1.23
N ILE A 168 7.61 26.13 0.70
CA ILE A 168 7.40 25.99 -0.76
C ILE A 168 6.60 27.18 -1.30
N GLN A 169 5.51 27.58 -0.62
CA GLN A 169 4.66 28.69 -1.09
C GLN A 169 5.41 30.03 -1.08
N GLU A 170 6.22 30.30 -0.06
CA GLU A 170 7.06 31.49 0.01
C GLU A 170 8.05 31.57 -1.17
N ASN A 171 8.71 30.45 -1.49
CA ASN A 171 9.70 30.39 -2.57
C ASN A 171 9.08 30.42 -3.98
N ILE A 172 7.88 29.88 -4.17
CA ILE A 172 7.15 30.04 -5.44
C ILE A 172 6.75 31.51 -5.64
N THR A 173 6.33 32.18 -4.57
CA THR A 173 5.89 33.58 -4.64
C THR A 173 7.05 34.51 -4.93
N SER A 174 8.21 34.31 -4.29
CA SER A 174 9.41 35.10 -4.57
C SER A 174 9.92 34.93 -6.00
N PHE A 175 9.86 33.72 -6.55
CA PHE A 175 10.28 33.44 -7.93
C PHE A 175 9.36 34.10 -8.98
N ARG A 176 8.09 34.36 -8.66
CA ARG A 176 7.14 35.03 -9.58
C ARG A 176 7.25 36.55 -9.60
N LEU A 177 7.96 37.15 -8.64
CA LEU A 177 8.17 38.59 -8.50
C LEU A 177 9.51 39.06 -9.11
N HIS A 178 10.25 38.14 -9.75
CA HIS A 178 11.47 38.38 -10.51
C HIS A 178 11.29 37.90 -11.95
#